data_AF-A0A7V3K291-F1
#
_entry.id   AF-A0A7V3K291-F1
#
_cell.length_a   1.000
_cell.length_b   1.000
_cell.length_c   1.000
_cell.angle_alpha   90.00
_cell.angle_beta   90.00
_cell.angle_gamma   90.00
#
_symmetry.space_group_name_H-M   'P 1'
#
loop_
_entity.id
_entity.type
_entity.pdbx_description
1 polymer ?
#
loop_
_entity_poly.entity_id
_entity_poly.type
_entity_poly.pdbx_seq_one_letter_code
_entity_poly.pdbx_strand_id
1 'polypeptide(L)'
;MALLVPPVVLIYLQPDLGTALVLVFVWGAMLFAAGVRLAYLGALAGGALAMFPFLWPRLQGYMQRRLLAFLNPAGDPAASYNVTQALISIGSGGLFGKGFRHGTQSQLHFLRIRHTDFIFSVIGEELGLVGCLLVLGLLGFVLWRMLRAAEVARDAQGRLIAVGMAALLFFQSAVNIGVNVGVVPVTGIPLPFISAGGSSLVTFLFGVGLVESVLLRRRKIDF
;
A
#
# COMPACT_ATOMS: atom_id res chain seq x y z
N MET A 1 15.60 14.87 10.05
CA MET A 1 14.30 15.54 10.26
C MET A 1 14.02 16.61 9.20
N ALA A 2 14.94 17.53 8.90
CA ALA A 2 14.71 18.62 7.92
C ALA A 2 14.43 18.17 6.46
N LEU A 3 15.00 17.05 6.00
CA LEU A 3 14.82 16.54 4.62
C LEU A 3 13.41 16.02 4.29
N LEU A 4 12.58 15.73 5.30
CA LEU A 4 11.20 15.27 5.10
C LEU A 4 10.19 16.42 4.95
N VAL A 5 10.53 17.60 5.48
CA VAL A 5 9.60 18.72 5.53
C VAL A 5 9.21 19.20 4.12
N PRO A 6 10.14 19.37 3.16
CA PRO A 6 9.77 19.81 1.81
C PRO A 6 8.82 18.85 1.06
N PRO A 7 9.08 17.53 0.96
CA PRO A 7 8.18 16.63 0.25
C PRO A 7 6.82 16.46 0.94
N VAL A 8 6.76 16.44 2.28
CA VAL A 8 5.49 16.34 3.01
C VAL A 8 4.62 17.58 2.80
N VAL A 9 5.21 18.78 2.77
CA VAL A 9 4.48 20.03 2.49
C VAL A 9 3.97 20.04 1.05
N LEU A 10 4.78 19.60 0.07
CA LEU A 10 4.34 19.48 -1.32
C LEU A 10 3.18 18.49 -1.50
N ILE A 11 3.20 17.37 -0.77
CA ILE A 11 2.14 16.35 -0.83
C ILE A 11 0.85 16.84 -0.17
N TYR A 12 0.97 17.60 0.92
CA TYR A 12 -0.18 18.26 1.54
C TYR A 12 -0.83 19.29 0.61
N LEU A 13 -0.03 19.98 -0.21
CA LEU A 13 -0.51 20.87 -1.28
C LEU A 13 -1.17 20.12 -2.45
N GLN A 14 -0.82 18.85 -2.67
CA GLN A 14 -1.44 17.91 -3.63
C GLN A 14 -2.62 17.10 -3.05
N PRO A 15 -3.20 17.55 -1.93
CA PRO A 15 -3.97 16.79 -0.92
C PRO A 15 -3.96 15.24 -1.01
N ASP A 16 -2.80 14.59 -1.10
CA ASP A 16 -2.72 13.12 -1.21
C ASP A 16 -2.39 12.44 0.13
N LEU A 17 -3.44 12.09 0.89
CA LEU A 17 -3.32 11.44 2.21
C LEU A 17 -2.65 10.06 2.09
N GLY A 18 -2.94 9.31 1.02
CA GLY A 18 -2.42 7.96 0.82
C GLY A 18 -0.91 7.96 0.73
N THR A 19 -0.35 8.81 -0.12
CA THR A 19 1.10 8.95 -0.33
C THR A 19 1.79 9.49 0.91
N ALA A 20 1.16 10.42 1.64
CA ALA A 20 1.69 10.90 2.92
C ALA A 20 1.83 9.77 3.95
N LEU A 21 0.80 8.90 4.09
CA LEU A 21 0.85 7.74 4.98
C LEU A 21 1.93 6.75 4.58
N VAL A 22 2.06 6.47 3.27
CA VAL A 22 3.12 5.61 2.74
C VAL A 22 4.50 6.12 3.15
N LEU A 23 4.76 7.43 2.94
CA LEU A 23 6.06 8.01 3.26
C LEU A 23 6.37 7.97 4.75
N VAL A 24 5.40 8.31 5.60
CA VAL A 24 5.58 8.24 7.06
C VAL A 24 5.86 6.82 7.51
N PHE A 25 5.14 5.83 6.98
CA PHE A 25 5.36 4.43 7.29
C PHE A 25 6.74 3.94 6.84
N VAL A 26 7.12 4.20 5.59
CA VAL A 26 8.43 3.81 5.04
C VAL A 26 9.55 4.45 5.84
N TRP A 27 9.43 5.74 6.15
CA TRP A 27 10.43 6.44 6.95
C TRP A 27 10.53 5.87 8.37
N GLY A 28 9.39 5.60 9.02
CA GLY A 28 9.36 4.94 10.33
C GLY A 28 10.02 3.56 10.32
N ALA A 29 9.78 2.76 9.28
CA ALA A 29 10.41 1.46 9.09
C ALA A 29 11.93 1.57 8.89
N MET A 30 12.39 2.57 8.13
CA MET A 30 13.83 2.86 7.97
C MET A 30 14.47 3.32 9.27
N LEU A 31 13.80 4.17 10.06
CA LEU A 31 14.30 4.57 11.39
C LEU A 31 14.40 3.39 12.35
N PHE A 32 13.40 2.51 12.35
CA PHE A 32 13.43 1.29 13.14
C PHE A 32 14.62 0.42 12.73
N ALA A 33 14.84 0.22 11.43
CA ALA A 33 16.00 -0.51 10.92
C ALA A 33 17.33 0.22 11.17
N ALA A 34 17.34 1.53 11.40
CA ALA A 34 18.52 2.27 11.84
C ALA A 34 18.83 2.11 13.34
N GLY A 35 17.95 1.44 14.10
CA GLY A 35 18.14 1.18 15.53
C GLY A 35 17.48 2.22 16.45
N VAL A 36 16.58 3.07 15.93
CA VAL A 36 15.81 3.99 16.76
C VAL A 36 14.86 3.19 17.67
N ARG A 37 14.81 3.54 18.96
CA ARG A 37 13.96 2.86 19.93
C ARG A 37 12.48 2.98 19.54
N LEU A 38 11.73 1.89 19.61
CA LEU A 38 10.30 1.82 19.29
C LEU A 38 9.47 2.85 20.06
N ALA A 39 9.88 3.19 21.29
CA ALA A 39 9.23 4.20 22.11
C ALA A 39 9.19 5.60 21.45
N TYR A 40 10.25 6.01 20.73
CA TYR A 40 10.26 7.29 20.03
C TYR A 40 9.34 7.28 18.80
N LEU A 41 9.26 6.15 18.10
CA LEU A 41 8.33 5.97 16.98
C LEU A 41 6.88 5.98 17.49
N GLY A 42 6.62 5.29 18.60
CA GLY A 42 5.32 5.30 19.27
C GLY A 42 4.92 6.69 19.77
N ALA A 43 5.86 7.44 20.36
CA ALA A 43 5.63 8.81 20.79
C ALA A 43 5.31 9.74 19.61
N LEU A 44 6.01 9.57 18.47
CA LEU A 44 5.72 10.33 17.25
C LEU A 44 4.33 10.01 16.70
N ALA A 45 3.98 8.72 16.61
CA ALA A 45 2.67 8.27 16.16
C ALA A 45 1.55 8.77 17.09
N GLY A 46 1.77 8.69 18.41
CA GLY A 46 0.87 9.22 19.42
C GLY A 46 0.70 10.75 19.31
N GLY A 47 1.79 11.48 19.08
CA GLY A 47 1.75 12.93 18.84
C GLY A 47 0.97 13.29 17.57
N ALA A 48 1.15 12.54 16.48
CA ALA A 48 0.38 12.72 15.25
C ALA A 48 -1.13 12.46 15.45
N LEU A 49 -1.48 11.41 16.21
CA LEU A 49 -2.87 11.11 16.58
C LEU A 49 -3.46 12.19 17.49
N ALA A 50 -2.70 12.71 18.46
CA ALA A 50 -3.15 13.79 19.34
C ALA A 50 -3.37 15.11 18.57
N MET A 51 -2.59 15.34 17.51
CA MET A 51 -2.76 16.47 16.59
C MET A 51 -3.95 16.32 15.64
N PHE A 52 -4.45 15.09 15.43
CA PHE A 52 -5.47 14.80 14.43
C PHE A 52 -6.78 15.61 14.57
N PRO A 53 -7.37 15.79 15.78
CA PRO A 53 -8.58 16.60 15.94
C PRO A 53 -8.39 18.08 15.54
N PHE A 54 -7.18 18.62 15.71
CA PHE A 54 -6.85 20.00 15.32
C PHE A 54 -6.59 20.14 13.81
N LEU A 55 -6.20 19.05 13.16
CA LEU A 55 -6.03 18.97 11.71
C LEU A 55 -7.36 18.69 11.00
N TRP A 56 -8.31 18.01 11.65
CA TRP A 56 -9.61 17.65 11.09
C TRP A 56 -10.33 18.80 10.37
N PRO A 57 -10.57 19.97 10.97
CA PRO A 57 -11.27 21.07 10.29
C PRO A 57 -10.46 21.69 9.14
N ARG A 58 -9.15 21.43 9.06
CA ARG A 58 -8.27 21.90 7.99
C ARG A 58 -8.15 20.91 6.83
N LEU A 59 -8.61 19.67 7.00
CA LEU A 59 -8.67 18.68 5.93
C LEU A 59 -9.66 19.12 4.85
N GLN A 60 -9.34 18.84 3.59
CA GLN A 60 -10.28 19.11 2.51
C GLN A 60 -11.55 18.29 2.67
N GLY A 61 -12.70 18.86 2.30
CA GLY A 61 -14.01 18.23 2.48
C GLY A 61 -14.17 16.87 1.76
N TYR A 62 -13.33 16.57 0.77
CA TYR A 62 -13.27 15.24 0.17
C TYR A 62 -12.62 14.19 1.07
N MET A 63 -11.53 14.54 1.77
CA MET A 63 -10.80 13.65 2.68
C MET A 63 -11.65 13.32 3.92
N GLN A 64 -12.34 14.34 4.45
CA GLN A 64 -13.30 14.17 5.54
C GLN A 64 -14.43 13.22 5.13
N ARG A 65 -14.99 13.38 3.92
CA ARG A 65 -16.03 12.49 3.39
C ARG A 65 -15.58 11.03 3.29
N ARG A 66 -14.36 10.75 2.83
CA ARG A 66 -13.82 9.37 2.78
C ARG A 66 -13.70 8.74 4.18
N LEU A 67 -13.23 9.49 5.18
CA LEU A 67 -13.15 8.98 6.55
C LEU A 67 -14.54 8.79 7.17
N LEU A 68 -15.45 9.74 6.98
CA LEU A 68 -16.81 9.66 7.49
C LEU A 68 -17.61 8.53 6.83
N ALA A 69 -17.46 8.33 5.52
CA ALA A 69 -18.09 7.23 4.79
C ALA A 69 -17.54 5.87 5.25
N PHE A 70 -16.26 5.78 5.62
CA PHE A 70 -15.69 4.58 6.22
C PHE A 70 -16.26 4.29 7.62
N LEU A 71 -16.37 5.32 8.47
CA LEU A 71 -16.89 5.17 9.84
C LEU A 71 -18.41 4.98 9.89
N ASN A 72 -19.15 5.61 8.98
CA ASN A 72 -20.59 5.51 8.84
C ASN A 72 -20.97 5.33 7.36
N PRO A 73 -20.90 4.09 6.84
CA PRO A 73 -21.25 3.80 5.45
C PRO A 73 -22.69 4.14 5.08
N ALA A 74 -23.61 4.13 6.05
CA ALA A 74 -25.01 4.46 5.83
C ALA A 74 -25.26 5.96 5.59
N GLY A 75 -24.34 6.82 6.04
CA GLY A 75 -24.45 8.27 5.87
C GLY A 75 -24.11 8.77 4.46
N ASP A 76 -23.31 7.99 3.70
CA ASP A 76 -22.98 8.30 2.31
C ASP A 76 -22.86 7.00 1.48
N PRO A 77 -23.99 6.46 0.99
CA PRO A 77 -24.02 5.25 0.18
C PRO A 77 -23.25 5.38 -1.14
N ALA A 78 -23.16 6.59 -1.70
CA ALA A 78 -22.46 6.83 -2.96
C ALA A 78 -20.93 6.73 -2.79
N ALA A 79 -20.39 7.25 -1.69
CA ALA A 79 -18.97 7.12 -1.36
C ALA A 79 -18.57 5.68 -0.99
N SER A 80 -19.47 4.94 -0.35
CA SER A 80 -19.24 3.56 0.11
C SER A 80 -19.50 2.50 -0.96
N TYR A 81 -20.20 2.85 -2.04
CA TYR A 81 -20.63 1.94 -3.10
C TYR A 81 -19.50 1.07 -3.66
N ASN A 82 -18.35 1.67 -3.99
CA ASN A 82 -17.22 0.93 -4.57
C ASN A 82 -16.66 -0.12 -3.61
N VAL A 83 -16.61 0.18 -2.31
CA VAL A 83 -16.10 -0.74 -1.28
C VAL A 83 -17.09 -1.89 -1.09
N THR A 84 -18.39 -1.59 -1.00
CA THR A 84 -19.44 -2.61 -0.92
C THR A 84 -19.42 -3.53 -2.15
N GLN A 85 -19.25 -2.96 -3.35
CA GLN A 85 -19.18 -3.76 -4.57
C GLN A 85 -17.92 -4.63 -4.62
N ALA A 86 -16.78 -4.12 -4.15
CA ALA A 86 -15.55 -4.90 -4.04
C ALA A 86 -15.73 -6.11 -3.11
N LEU A 87 -16.40 -5.93 -1.96
CA LEU A 87 -16.73 -7.01 -1.04
C LEU A 87 -17.65 -8.05 -1.66
N ILE A 88 -18.69 -7.62 -2.38
CA ILE A 88 -19.61 -8.52 -3.09
C ILE A 88 -18.87 -9.31 -4.17
N SER A 89 -17.99 -8.65 -4.94
CA SER A 89 -17.17 -9.29 -5.96
C SER A 89 -16.30 -10.41 -5.38
N ILE A 90 -15.56 -10.11 -4.30
CA ILE A 90 -14.71 -11.09 -3.60
C ILE A 90 -15.56 -12.24 -3.06
N GLY A 91 -16.66 -11.93 -2.38
CA GLY A 91 -17.56 -12.94 -1.81
C GLY A 91 -18.18 -13.85 -2.87
N SER A 92 -18.50 -13.31 -4.04
CA SER A 92 -19.14 -14.05 -5.14
C SER A 92 -18.19 -15.00 -5.89
N GLY A 93 -16.87 -14.86 -5.72
CA GLY A 93 -15.88 -15.73 -6.37
C GLY A 93 -15.76 -17.12 -5.74
N GLY A 94 -16.18 -17.30 -4.48
CA GLY A 94 -16.03 -18.59 -3.79
C GLY A 94 -14.58 -19.08 -3.75
N LEU A 95 -14.36 -20.40 -3.78
CA LEU A 95 -13.02 -20.98 -3.69
C LEU A 95 -12.19 -20.86 -4.99
N PHE A 96 -12.81 -21.14 -6.13
CA PHE A 96 -12.13 -21.26 -7.44
C PHE A 96 -12.39 -20.10 -8.40
N GLY A 97 -13.24 -19.15 -8.01
CA GLY A 97 -13.62 -18.03 -8.86
C GLY A 97 -14.72 -18.39 -9.86
N LYS A 98 -15.16 -17.38 -10.60
CA LYS A 98 -16.13 -17.52 -11.69
C LYS A 98 -15.49 -17.87 -13.04
N GLY A 99 -14.15 -17.86 -13.12
CA GLY A 99 -13.39 -18.04 -14.34
C GLY A 99 -12.84 -16.73 -14.89
N PHE A 100 -11.67 -16.80 -15.55
CA PHE A 100 -10.98 -15.63 -16.09
C PHE A 100 -11.86 -14.88 -17.08
N ARG A 101 -12.04 -13.56 -16.88
CA ARG A 101 -12.96 -12.71 -17.65
C ARG A 101 -14.42 -13.20 -17.67
N HIS A 102 -14.87 -13.91 -16.65
CA HIS A 102 -16.30 -14.24 -16.47
C HIS A 102 -16.91 -13.52 -15.25
N GLY A 103 -16.17 -12.58 -14.65
CA GLY A 103 -16.64 -11.77 -13.53
C GLY A 103 -17.79 -10.84 -13.94
N THR A 104 -18.98 -11.12 -13.44
CA THR A 104 -20.20 -10.33 -13.70
C THR A 104 -20.08 -8.91 -13.14
N GLN A 105 -19.47 -8.73 -11.97
CA GLN A 105 -19.31 -7.41 -11.36
C GLN A 105 -18.14 -6.63 -12.00
N SER A 106 -17.07 -7.35 -12.35
CA SER A 106 -15.94 -6.81 -13.11
C SER A 106 -16.36 -6.31 -14.49
N GLN A 107 -17.17 -7.05 -15.27
CA GLN A 107 -17.46 -6.68 -16.66
C GLN A 107 -18.54 -5.61 -16.84
N LEU A 108 -19.59 -5.60 -16.02
CA LEU A 108 -20.73 -4.68 -16.16
C LEU A 108 -20.45 -3.23 -15.69
N HIS A 109 -19.19 -2.83 -15.52
CA HIS A 109 -18.79 -1.46 -15.18
C HIS A 109 -19.36 -0.91 -13.86
N PHE A 110 -19.84 -1.77 -12.95
CA PHE A 110 -20.32 -1.36 -11.63
C PHE A 110 -19.20 -0.73 -10.77
N LEU A 111 -17.92 -1.06 -11.00
CA LEU A 111 -16.78 -0.37 -10.39
C LEU A 111 -16.14 0.64 -11.35
N ARG A 112 -16.31 1.94 -11.08
CA ARG A 112 -15.76 3.05 -11.90
C ARG A 112 -14.22 3.03 -12.04
N ILE A 113 -13.49 2.46 -11.08
CA ILE A 113 -12.01 2.44 -11.04
C ILE A 113 -11.49 1.02 -10.68
N ARG A 114 -11.99 0.00 -11.38
CA ARG A 114 -11.69 -1.43 -11.09
C ARG A 114 -10.24 -1.85 -11.35
N HIS A 115 -9.56 -1.19 -12.29
CA HIS A 115 -8.26 -1.66 -12.79
C HIS A 115 -7.05 -1.14 -11.99
N THR A 116 -7.22 -0.12 -11.15
CA THR A 116 -6.13 0.40 -10.30
C THR A 116 -6.38 0.07 -8.83
N ASP A 117 -7.45 0.61 -8.25
CA ASP A 117 -7.61 0.63 -6.79
C ASP A 117 -8.31 -0.63 -6.27
N PHE A 118 -9.16 -1.23 -7.12
CA PHE A 118 -9.97 -2.40 -6.76
C PHE A 118 -9.60 -3.68 -7.52
N ILE A 119 -8.38 -3.77 -8.05
CA ILE A 119 -7.93 -4.93 -8.85
C ILE A 119 -7.96 -6.23 -8.03
N PHE A 120 -7.72 -6.16 -6.72
CA PHE A 120 -7.78 -7.31 -5.84
C PHE A 120 -9.19 -7.89 -5.77
N SER A 121 -10.24 -7.07 -5.82
CA SER A 121 -11.62 -7.56 -5.87
C SER A 121 -11.95 -8.30 -7.17
N VAL A 122 -11.36 -7.90 -8.29
CA VAL A 122 -11.50 -8.58 -9.58
C VAL A 122 -10.81 -9.94 -9.54
N ILE A 123 -9.61 -10.02 -8.95
CA ILE A 123 -8.89 -11.27 -8.74
C ILE A 123 -9.72 -12.22 -7.88
N GLY A 124 -10.32 -11.71 -6.79
CA GLY A 124 -11.19 -12.49 -5.92
C GLY A 124 -12.44 -13.01 -6.64
N GLU A 125 -13.06 -12.21 -7.51
CA GLU A 125 -14.23 -12.65 -8.29
C GLU A 125 -13.85 -13.72 -9.34
N GLU A 126 -12.77 -13.49 -10.09
CA GLU A 126 -12.42 -14.32 -11.26
C GLU A 126 -11.66 -15.60 -10.90
N LEU A 127 -10.75 -15.52 -9.94
CA LEU A 127 -9.87 -16.62 -9.53
C LEU A 127 -10.19 -17.18 -8.13
N GLY A 128 -11.14 -16.57 -7.42
CA GLY A 128 -11.59 -17.01 -6.10
C GLY A 128 -10.53 -16.85 -5.01
N LEU A 129 -10.79 -17.52 -3.89
CA LEU A 129 -9.87 -17.56 -2.75
C LEU A 129 -8.48 -18.08 -3.14
N VAL A 130 -8.40 -19.10 -4.00
CA VAL A 130 -7.12 -19.68 -4.45
C VAL A 130 -6.28 -18.63 -5.18
N GLY A 131 -6.88 -17.85 -6.08
CA GLY A 131 -6.20 -16.76 -6.77
C GLY A 131 -5.72 -15.65 -5.82
N CYS A 132 -6.55 -15.25 -4.86
CA CYS A 132 -6.16 -14.30 -3.82
C CYS A 132 -4.96 -14.80 -3.01
N LEU A 133 -4.99 -16.06 -2.56
CA LEU A 133 -3.88 -16.67 -1.81
C LEU A 133 -2.60 -16.77 -2.64
N LEU A 134 -2.71 -17.11 -3.93
CA LEU A 134 -1.57 -17.12 -4.85
C LEU A 134 -0.92 -15.74 -4.95
N VAL A 135 -1.73 -14.70 -5.14
CA VAL A 135 -1.26 -13.29 -5.22
C VAL A 135 -0.59 -12.86 -3.92
N LEU A 136 -1.21 -13.14 -2.78
CA LEU A 136 -0.63 -12.88 -1.45
C LEU A 136 0.69 -13.63 -1.26
N GLY A 137 0.75 -14.89 -1.68
CA GLY A 137 1.96 -15.71 -1.62
C GLY A 137 3.09 -15.16 -2.48
N LEU A 138 2.80 -14.71 -3.71
CA LEU A 138 3.79 -14.09 -4.60
C LEU A 138 4.30 -12.75 -4.05
N LEU A 139 3.41 -11.87 -3.59
CA LEU A 139 3.80 -10.61 -2.96
C LEU A 139 4.61 -10.86 -1.68
N GLY A 140 4.19 -11.84 -0.87
CA GLY A 140 4.90 -12.27 0.34
C GLY A 140 6.29 -12.83 0.02
N PHE A 141 6.45 -13.59 -1.06
CA PHE A 141 7.74 -14.08 -1.52
C PHE A 141 8.68 -12.95 -1.94
N VAL A 142 8.18 -11.98 -2.71
CA VAL A 142 8.98 -10.79 -3.10
C VAL A 142 9.39 -9.99 -1.86
N LEU A 143 8.46 -9.77 -0.94
CA LEU A 143 8.72 -9.07 0.33
C LEU A 143 9.78 -9.81 1.16
N TRP A 144 9.66 -11.12 1.30
CA TRP A 144 10.64 -11.95 2.00
C TRP A 144 12.03 -11.84 1.37
N ARG A 145 12.13 -11.87 0.03
CA ARG A 145 13.40 -11.70 -0.68
C ARG A 145 14.03 -10.33 -0.42
N MET A 146 13.23 -9.26 -0.39
CA MET A 146 13.71 -7.91 -0.06
C MET A 146 14.21 -7.81 1.39
N LEU A 147 13.50 -8.41 2.35
CA LEU A 147 13.95 -8.46 3.74
C LEU A 147 15.21 -9.29 3.89
N ARG A 148 15.32 -10.42 3.18
CA ARG A 148 16.53 -11.22 3.15
C ARG A 148 17.72 -10.45 2.58
N ALA A 149 17.48 -9.60 1.57
CA ALA A 149 18.50 -8.70 1.03
C ALA A 149 18.99 -7.68 2.07
N ALA A 150 18.08 -7.16 2.90
CA ALA A 150 18.44 -6.26 4.00
C ALA A 150 19.30 -6.94 5.07
N GLU A 151 19.02 -8.20 5.41
CA GLU A 151 19.78 -8.96 6.41
C GLU A 151 21.23 -9.25 5.97
N VAL A 152 21.42 -9.56 4.69
CA VAL A 152 22.74 -9.90 4.13
C VAL A 152 23.47 -8.70 3.53
N ALA A 153 22.88 -7.50 3.64
CA ALA A 153 23.49 -6.27 3.17
C ALA A 153 24.78 -5.99 3.96
N ARG A 154 25.84 -5.61 3.25
CA ARG A 154 27.16 -5.37 3.84
C ARG A 154 27.23 -4.03 4.56
N ASP A 155 26.56 -3.02 4.03
CA ASP A 155 26.60 -1.65 4.50
C ASP A 155 25.23 -1.18 5.01
N ALA A 156 25.25 -0.22 5.94
CA ALA A 156 24.03 0.30 6.56
C ALA A 156 23.10 0.98 5.54
N GLN A 157 23.64 1.59 4.50
CA GLN A 157 22.86 2.30 3.47
C GLN A 157 22.10 1.29 2.60
N GLY A 158 22.78 0.24 2.13
CA GLY A 158 22.19 -0.88 1.41
C GLY A 158 21.09 -1.57 2.21
N ARG A 159 21.31 -1.79 3.51
CA ARG A 159 20.27 -2.30 4.41
C ARG A 159 19.04 -1.39 4.44
N LEU A 160 19.24 -0.08 4.60
CA LEU A 160 18.14 0.89 4.65
C LEU A 160 17.37 0.99 3.32
N ILE A 161 18.05 0.88 2.17
CA ILE A 161 17.40 0.82 0.86
C ILE A 161 16.50 -0.41 0.76
N ALA A 162 17.01 -1.60 1.14
CA ALA A 162 16.26 -2.84 1.08
C ALA A 162 15.06 -2.83 2.04
N VAL A 163 15.23 -2.33 3.27
CA VAL A 163 14.11 -2.17 4.22
C VAL A 163 13.09 -1.16 3.72
N GLY A 164 13.54 -0.01 3.19
CA GLY A 164 12.65 1.03 2.68
C GLY A 164 11.78 0.51 1.53
N MET A 165 12.36 -0.24 0.59
CA MET A 165 11.62 -0.87 -0.50
C MET A 165 10.69 -1.98 -0.02
N ALA A 166 11.12 -2.81 0.93
CA ALA A 166 10.26 -3.83 1.54
C ALA A 166 9.05 -3.19 2.25
N ALA A 167 9.28 -2.14 3.04
CA ALA A 167 8.24 -1.39 3.74
C ALA A 167 7.26 -0.73 2.76
N LEU A 168 7.76 -0.17 1.66
CA LEU A 168 6.95 0.44 0.60
C LEU A 168 6.03 -0.60 -0.05
N LEU A 169 6.59 -1.75 -0.45
CA LEU A 169 5.84 -2.87 -1.04
C LEU A 169 4.78 -3.39 -0.08
N PHE A 170 5.16 -3.64 1.18
CA PHE A 170 4.26 -4.15 2.20
C PHE A 170 3.10 -3.20 2.47
N PHE A 171 3.39 -1.92 2.73
CA PHE A 171 2.36 -0.96 3.12
C PHE A 171 1.38 -0.67 1.98
N GLN A 172 1.86 -0.48 0.74
CA GLN A 172 0.97 -0.28 -0.40
C GLN A 172 0.09 -1.50 -0.65
N SER A 173 0.66 -2.71 -0.57
CA SER A 173 -0.11 -3.95 -0.74
C SER A 173 -1.16 -4.11 0.37
N ALA A 174 -0.76 -3.93 1.63
CA ALA A 174 -1.65 -4.07 2.78
C ALA A 174 -2.79 -3.05 2.75
N VAL A 175 -2.52 -1.80 2.39
CA VAL A 175 -3.56 -0.77 2.27
C VAL A 175 -4.49 -1.06 1.10
N ASN A 176 -3.97 -1.40 -0.08
CA ASN A 176 -4.83 -1.70 -1.23
C ASN A 176 -5.76 -2.89 -0.95
N ILE A 177 -5.21 -4.00 -0.42
CA ILE A 177 -6.01 -5.18 -0.05
C ILE A 177 -6.99 -4.81 1.08
N GLY A 178 -6.55 -4.04 2.07
CA GLY A 178 -7.38 -3.57 3.17
C GLY A 178 -8.58 -2.74 2.72
N VAL A 179 -8.42 -1.90 1.68
CA VAL A 179 -9.54 -1.16 1.07
C VAL A 179 -10.52 -2.11 0.37
N ASN A 180 -10.00 -3.11 -0.36
CA ASN A 180 -10.84 -4.08 -1.09
C ASN A 180 -11.66 -4.97 -0.15
N VAL A 181 -11.14 -5.27 1.04
CA VAL A 181 -11.83 -6.06 2.08
C VAL A 181 -12.54 -5.16 3.10
N GLY A 182 -12.57 -3.85 2.90
CA GLY A 182 -13.33 -2.91 3.75
C GLY A 182 -12.77 -2.67 5.15
N VAL A 183 -11.48 -2.97 5.38
CA VAL A 183 -10.80 -2.80 6.69
C VAL A 183 -10.11 -1.43 6.79
N VAL A 184 -9.83 -0.78 5.67
CA VAL A 184 -9.12 0.52 5.59
C VAL A 184 -9.93 1.48 4.70
N PRO A 185 -9.98 2.80 5.01
CA PRO A 185 -10.65 3.77 4.15
C PRO A 185 -10.00 3.87 2.77
N VAL A 186 -10.78 4.23 1.75
CA VAL A 186 -10.31 4.32 0.35
C VAL A 186 -9.18 5.35 0.22
N THR A 187 -7.97 4.89 -0.09
CA THR A 187 -6.77 5.73 -0.21
C THR A 187 -6.38 6.06 -1.65
N GLY A 188 -6.75 5.23 -2.64
CA GLY A 188 -6.34 5.42 -4.04
C GLY A 188 -4.93 4.89 -4.36
N ILE A 189 -4.39 4.02 -3.49
CA ILE A 189 -3.07 3.43 -3.67
C ILE A 189 -3.20 2.16 -4.54
N PRO A 190 -2.47 2.04 -5.67
CA PRO A 190 -2.50 0.85 -6.50
C PRO A 190 -1.81 -0.35 -5.82
N LEU A 191 -2.23 -1.57 -6.18
CA LEU A 191 -1.58 -2.81 -5.78
C LEU A 191 -0.26 -2.96 -6.56
N PRO A 192 0.90 -3.04 -5.89
CA PRO A 192 2.20 -3.16 -6.55
C PRO A 192 2.26 -4.38 -7.50
N PHE A 193 2.93 -4.20 -8.64
CA PHE A 193 3.10 -5.18 -9.73
C PHE A 193 1.83 -5.65 -10.47
N ILE A 194 0.64 -5.44 -9.91
CA ILE A 194 -0.60 -6.05 -10.39
C ILE A 194 -1.55 -5.01 -10.99
N SER A 195 -1.71 -3.85 -10.34
CA SER A 195 -2.59 -2.80 -10.83
C SER A 195 -2.15 -2.20 -12.17
N ALA A 196 -3.11 -1.71 -12.96
CA ALA A 196 -2.89 -1.10 -14.27
C ALA A 196 -2.29 0.32 -14.20
N GLY A 197 -1.22 0.52 -13.42
CA GLY A 197 -0.51 1.79 -13.28
C GLY A 197 0.92 1.68 -13.83
N GLY A 198 1.14 2.12 -15.07
CA GLY A 198 2.45 2.00 -15.73
C GLY A 198 3.61 2.67 -14.98
N SER A 199 3.39 3.86 -14.43
CA SER A 199 4.38 4.59 -13.63
C SER A 199 4.72 3.86 -12.32
N SER A 200 3.70 3.33 -11.62
CA SER A 200 3.89 2.54 -10.40
C SER A 200 4.67 1.27 -10.69
N LEU A 201 4.30 0.53 -11.74
CA LEU A 201 5.01 -0.68 -12.16
C LEU A 201 6.49 -0.41 -12.44
N VAL A 202 6.78 0.61 -13.25
CA VAL A 202 8.16 0.99 -13.57
C VAL A 202 8.93 1.37 -12.30
N THR A 203 8.32 2.14 -11.41
CA THR A 203 8.93 2.55 -10.13
C THR A 203 9.28 1.34 -9.26
N PHE A 204 8.38 0.37 -9.14
CA PHE A 204 8.64 -0.85 -8.38
C PHE A 204 9.71 -1.72 -9.02
N LEU A 205 9.75 -1.82 -10.35
CA LEU A 205 10.81 -2.54 -11.07
C LEU A 205 12.18 -1.90 -10.85
N PHE A 206 12.27 -0.57 -10.91
CA PHE A 206 13.49 0.16 -10.53
C PHE A 206 13.87 -0.09 -9.06
N GLY A 207 12.88 -0.07 -8.16
CA GLY A 207 13.08 -0.38 -6.75
C GLY A 207 13.64 -1.78 -6.51
N VAL A 208 13.11 -2.80 -7.19
CA VAL A 208 13.68 -4.17 -7.16
C VAL A 208 15.12 -4.16 -7.69
N GLY A 209 15.39 -3.44 -8.79
CA GLY A 209 16.75 -3.29 -9.32
C GLY A 209 17.74 -2.69 -8.31
N LEU A 210 17.31 -1.72 -7.50
CA LEU A 210 18.11 -1.16 -6.41
C LEU A 210 18.40 -2.21 -5.33
N VAL A 211 17.41 -2.99 -4.94
CA VAL A 211 17.59 -4.09 -3.95
C VAL A 211 18.56 -5.15 -4.47
N GLU A 212 18.46 -5.53 -5.74
CA GLU A 212 19.39 -6.48 -6.36
C GLU A 212 20.81 -5.91 -6.50
N SER A 213 20.95 -4.60 -6.75
CA SER A 213 22.26 -3.93 -6.75
C SER A 213 22.96 -4.02 -5.38
N VAL A 214 22.21 -3.90 -4.28
CA VAL A 214 22.72 -4.11 -2.91
C VAL A 214 23.21 -5.55 -2.73
N LEU A 215 22.46 -6.53 -3.23
CA LEU A 215 22.86 -7.94 -3.17
C LEU A 215 24.13 -8.24 -3.99
N LEU A 216 24.27 -7.64 -5.18
CA LEU A 216 25.44 -7.84 -6.04
C LEU A 216 26.72 -7.29 -5.40
N ARG A 217 26.65 -6.13 -4.76
CA ARG A 217 27.81 -5.45 -4.15
C ARG A 217 28.17 -5.93 -2.75
N ARG A 218 27.50 -6.98 -2.25
CA ARG A 218 27.76 -7.54 -0.91
C ARG A 218 29.15 -8.19 -0.79
N ARG A 219 29.70 -8.73 -1.88
CA ARG A 219 31.03 -9.38 -1.87
C ARG A 219 32.11 -8.34 -2.15
N LYS A 220 33.21 -8.37 -1.37
CA LYS A 220 34.42 -7.62 -1.71
C LYS A 220 34.92 -8.12 -3.07
N ILE A 221 35.28 -7.20 -3.95
CA ILE A 221 36.14 -7.53 -5.08
C ILE A 221 37.53 -7.61 -4.44
N ASP A 222 37.99 -8.82 -4.18
CA ASP A 222 39.37 -9.04 -3.74
C ASP A 222 40.26 -8.82 -4.98
N PHE A 223 41.10 -7.78 -4.92
CA PHE A 223 42.19 -7.54 -5.86
C PHE A 223 43.51 -7.87 -5.16
#